data_AF-A0A672FQK2-F1
#
_entry.id   AF-A0A672FQK2-F1
#
_cell.length_a   1.000
_cell.length_b   1.000
_cell.length_c   1.000
_cell.angle_alpha   90.00
_cell.angle_beta   90.00
_cell.angle_gamma   90.00
#
_symmetry.space_group_name_H-M   'P 1'
#
loop_
_entity.id
_entity.type
_entity.pdbx_description
1 polymer ?
#
loop_
_entity_poly.entity_id
_entity_poly.type
_entity_poly.pdbx_seq_one_letter_code
_entity_poly.pdbx_strand_id
1 'polypeptide(L)'
;MAAPRLSFSNVTALAPMVRVGTLPMRLLALDYGADVVYCEELIDLKMVQCQRVVNDVLQTVDFVAPDDRVMFRTCEREKDRVVFQMGTADPDRALAVARLVEKDVAAVDVNMGCPKEYSTKGGMGAALLSDPEKIEAVSSSSDTAWPSLLRHPEEEERPRHPVHCDYIQAVARAVSIPVIANGGSLDLVKTNADVAEFRAACGASSVMLARAAMWNASVFSSRGPLPVETVMEDYLRYAIRYDNNAFNTKYCLCQMLRDKVESVLGKQVQASQTNAEISEAYGLQAFYQQTQDELQARRDASQGGGQPERPVMDGDVTTMAVRFERREYPPQITPKMFLLEWSRKEKLEQPQYDTVQRSQDRSFQSTVTVAGRKYRSSLWEKSKKFAEQASAIVCLRTLGVPEGRIGEGESGLVCKRKREGRADGPAGADRRKRPHVASVPEETQSNGGPGAV
;
A
#
# COMPACT_ATOMS: atom_id res chain seq x y z
N MET A 1 -8.58 -34.86 1.81
CA MET A 1 -9.33 -34.31 2.96
C MET A 1 -9.41 -32.80 2.76
N ALA A 2 -10.60 -32.20 2.83
CA ALA A 2 -10.69 -30.73 2.81
C ALA A 2 -9.92 -30.18 4.02
N ALA A 3 -9.20 -29.07 3.85
CA ALA A 3 -8.53 -28.40 4.96
C ALA A 3 -9.57 -28.10 6.06
N PRO A 4 -9.22 -28.26 7.35
CA PRO A 4 -10.15 -27.93 8.42
C PRO A 4 -10.53 -26.45 8.32
N ARG A 5 -11.84 -26.15 8.37
CA ARG A 5 -12.34 -24.77 8.39
C ARG A 5 -11.79 -24.04 9.62
N LEU A 6 -11.46 -22.76 9.47
CA LEU A 6 -10.99 -21.91 10.56
C LEU A 6 -12.00 -21.91 11.71
N SER A 7 -11.55 -22.18 12.94
CA SER A 7 -12.36 -22.09 14.15
C SER A 7 -12.11 -20.76 14.84
N PHE A 8 -13.18 -20.07 15.22
CA PHE A 8 -13.11 -18.83 16.01
C PHE A 8 -13.28 -19.05 17.51
N SER A 9 -13.24 -20.31 17.97
CA SER A 9 -13.34 -20.63 19.39
C SER A 9 -11.97 -20.83 20.02
N ASN A 10 -11.77 -20.26 21.21
CA ASN A 10 -10.51 -20.33 21.96
C ASN A 10 -9.29 -19.80 21.18
N VAL A 11 -9.46 -18.73 20.39
CA VAL A 11 -8.38 -18.10 19.63
C VAL A 11 -7.98 -16.76 20.21
N THR A 12 -6.70 -16.41 20.02
CA THR A 12 -6.18 -15.06 20.20
C THR A 12 -5.86 -14.46 18.84
N ALA A 13 -6.58 -13.40 18.46
CA ALA A 13 -6.52 -12.81 17.13
C ALA A 13 -5.80 -11.45 17.10
N LEU A 14 -5.06 -11.17 16.03
CA LEU A 14 -4.66 -9.82 15.66
C LEU A 14 -5.85 -9.08 15.07
N ALA A 15 -6.16 -7.89 15.59
CA ALA A 15 -7.26 -7.06 15.12
C ALA A 15 -6.98 -6.37 13.77
N PRO A 16 -8.03 -6.07 12.98
CA PRO A 16 -7.89 -5.28 11.77
C PRO A 16 -7.50 -3.84 12.13
N MET A 17 -6.41 -3.36 11.52
CA MET A 17 -5.88 -2.03 11.80
C MET A 17 -5.36 -1.40 10.51
N VAL A 18 -6.03 -0.34 10.05
CA VAL A 18 -5.62 0.42 8.84
C VAL A 18 -4.16 0.85 8.92
N ARG A 19 -3.39 0.60 7.86
CA ARG A 19 -1.93 0.71 7.74
C ARG A 19 -1.11 -0.29 8.56
N VAL A 20 -1.57 -0.75 9.71
CA VAL A 20 -0.77 -1.63 10.58
C VAL A 20 -0.90 -3.10 10.15
N GLY A 21 -2.10 -3.53 9.80
CA GLY A 21 -2.44 -4.92 9.44
C GLY A 21 -1.97 -5.37 8.05
N THR A 22 -0.83 -4.86 7.57
CA THR A 22 -0.18 -5.33 6.33
C THR A 22 0.57 -6.65 6.59
N LEU A 23 1.00 -7.33 5.52
CA LEU A 23 1.59 -8.68 5.60
C LEU A 23 2.72 -8.80 6.66
N PRO A 24 3.68 -7.86 6.78
CA PRO A 24 4.75 -7.97 7.77
C PRO A 24 4.24 -8.09 9.22
N MET A 25 3.25 -7.28 9.61
CA MET A 25 2.68 -7.32 10.95
C MET A 25 1.91 -8.62 11.20
N ARG A 26 1.16 -9.10 10.19
CA ARG A 26 0.39 -10.34 10.32
C ARG A 26 1.31 -11.54 10.52
N LEU A 27 2.36 -11.67 9.73
CA LEU A 27 3.35 -12.74 9.88
C LEU A 27 4.09 -12.66 11.22
N LEU A 28 4.43 -11.45 11.67
CA LEU A 28 5.06 -11.23 12.97
C LEU A 28 4.14 -11.61 14.14
N ALA A 29 2.85 -11.28 14.05
CA ALA A 29 1.87 -11.70 15.06
C ALA A 29 1.74 -13.23 15.11
N LEU A 30 1.75 -13.91 13.95
CA LEU A 30 1.74 -15.38 13.87
C LEU A 30 3.02 -15.98 14.50
N ASP A 31 4.20 -15.39 14.26
CA ASP A 31 5.46 -15.84 14.89
C ASP A 31 5.39 -15.81 16.41
N TYR A 32 4.76 -14.77 16.95
CA TYR A 32 4.62 -14.63 18.39
C TYR A 32 3.41 -15.38 18.96
N GLY A 33 2.64 -16.10 18.15
CA GLY A 33 1.62 -17.02 18.64
C GLY A 33 0.18 -16.52 18.51
N ALA A 34 -0.11 -15.52 17.68
CA ALA A 34 -1.49 -15.28 17.26
C ALA A 34 -2.03 -16.50 16.48
N ASP A 35 -3.26 -16.89 16.78
CA ASP A 35 -3.94 -17.99 16.11
C ASP A 35 -4.55 -17.54 14.77
N VAL A 36 -5.07 -16.30 14.75
CA VAL A 36 -5.80 -15.69 13.64
C VAL A 36 -5.29 -14.27 13.42
N VAL A 37 -5.19 -13.85 12.16
CA VAL A 37 -4.72 -12.49 11.83
C VAL A 37 -5.66 -11.80 10.85
N TYR A 38 -6.22 -10.66 11.25
CA TYR A 38 -7.04 -9.85 10.36
C TYR A 38 -6.15 -8.90 9.55
N CYS A 39 -6.47 -8.71 8.26
CA CYS A 39 -5.88 -7.63 7.48
C CYS A 39 -6.48 -6.26 7.87
N GLU A 40 -5.90 -5.19 7.34
CA GLU A 40 -6.56 -3.88 7.42
C GLU A 40 -7.92 -3.84 6.73
N GLU A 41 -8.80 -2.90 7.13
CA GLU A 41 -10.05 -2.64 6.42
C GLU A 41 -9.74 -2.20 4.98
N LEU A 42 -10.17 -3.00 4.01
CA LEU A 42 -10.05 -2.69 2.58
C LEU A 42 -11.41 -2.41 1.96
N ILE A 43 -11.53 -1.26 1.28
CA ILE A 43 -12.82 -0.81 0.74
C ILE A 43 -13.20 -1.61 -0.51
N ASP A 44 -14.41 -2.16 -0.52
CA ASP A 44 -14.96 -3.00 -1.59
C ASP A 44 -14.84 -2.35 -2.99
N LEU A 45 -15.15 -1.05 -3.10
CA LEU A 45 -15.09 -0.26 -4.32
C LEU A 45 -13.69 -0.24 -4.95
N LYS A 46 -12.64 -0.39 -4.14
CA LYS A 46 -11.26 -0.49 -4.62
C LYS A 46 -10.89 -1.94 -4.92
N MET A 47 -11.30 -2.88 -4.07
CA MET A 47 -10.99 -4.29 -4.23
C MET A 47 -11.62 -4.91 -5.47
N VAL A 48 -12.85 -4.52 -5.84
CA VAL A 48 -13.53 -5.04 -7.04
C VAL A 48 -12.81 -4.68 -8.35
N GLN A 49 -11.95 -3.65 -8.33
CA GLN A 49 -11.15 -3.24 -9.48
C GLN A 49 -9.81 -3.99 -9.56
N CYS A 50 -9.48 -4.78 -8.55
CA CYS A 50 -8.18 -5.45 -8.43
C CYS A 50 -8.14 -6.75 -9.24
N GLN A 51 -6.92 -7.13 -9.61
CA GLN A 51 -6.63 -8.43 -10.21
C GLN A 51 -5.77 -9.25 -9.26
N ARG A 52 -6.11 -10.54 -9.13
CA ARG A 52 -5.30 -11.52 -8.41
C ARG A 52 -4.09 -11.90 -9.27
N VAL A 53 -2.89 -11.66 -8.76
CA VAL A 53 -1.62 -11.92 -9.43
C VAL A 53 -0.77 -12.82 -8.53
N VAL A 54 -0.30 -13.94 -9.07
CA VAL A 54 0.73 -14.75 -8.38
C VAL A 54 2.08 -14.07 -8.60
N ASN A 55 2.79 -13.78 -7.52
CA ASN A 55 4.08 -13.13 -7.54
C ASN A 55 5.17 -14.13 -7.14
N ASP A 56 5.76 -14.78 -8.14
CA ASP A 56 6.77 -15.82 -7.93
C ASP A 56 8.06 -15.29 -7.31
N VAL A 57 8.38 -14.01 -7.52
CA VAL A 57 9.57 -13.35 -6.98
C VAL A 57 9.48 -13.28 -5.45
N LEU A 58 8.36 -12.78 -4.94
CA LEU A 58 8.11 -12.64 -3.50
C LEU A 58 7.47 -13.89 -2.88
N GLN A 59 7.05 -14.85 -3.70
CA GLN A 59 6.26 -16.02 -3.31
C GLN A 59 4.97 -15.60 -2.59
N THR A 60 4.26 -14.64 -3.17
CA THR A 60 3.02 -14.07 -2.65
C THR A 60 1.88 -14.16 -3.66
N VAL A 61 0.67 -13.92 -3.18
CA VAL A 61 -0.47 -13.57 -4.01
C VAL A 61 -0.80 -12.10 -3.75
N ASP A 62 -0.81 -11.31 -4.82
CA ASP A 62 -1.02 -9.87 -4.80
C ASP A 62 -2.35 -9.53 -5.47
N PHE A 63 -3.14 -8.67 -4.84
CA PHE A 63 -4.36 -8.09 -5.39
C PHE A 63 -4.04 -6.67 -5.85
N VAL A 64 -3.87 -6.49 -7.14
CA VAL A 64 -3.28 -5.29 -7.75
C VAL A 64 -4.36 -4.44 -8.38
N ALA A 65 -4.45 -3.17 -7.98
CA ALA A 65 -5.37 -2.19 -8.55
C ALA A 65 -4.92 -1.73 -9.96
N PRO A 66 -5.77 -1.07 -10.75
CA PRO A 66 -5.43 -0.62 -12.10
C PRO A 66 -4.28 0.40 -12.19
N ASP A 67 -3.90 1.02 -11.08
CA ASP A 67 -2.76 1.93 -10.94
C ASP A 67 -1.48 1.21 -10.48
N ASP A 68 -1.43 -0.12 -10.62
CA ASP A 68 -0.35 -1.03 -10.22
C ASP A 68 -0.08 -1.08 -8.70
N ARG A 69 -0.94 -0.46 -7.89
CA ARG A 69 -0.82 -0.52 -6.44
C ARG A 69 -1.33 -1.85 -5.92
N VAL A 70 -0.49 -2.54 -5.13
CA VAL A 70 -0.88 -3.73 -4.39
C VAL A 70 -1.79 -3.31 -3.23
N MET A 71 -3.07 -3.70 -3.29
CA MET A 71 -4.09 -3.38 -2.28
C MET A 71 -4.10 -4.41 -1.15
N PHE A 72 -3.88 -5.68 -1.47
CA PHE A 72 -3.74 -6.76 -0.52
C PHE A 72 -2.63 -7.69 -1.00
N ARG A 73 -1.76 -8.10 -0.09
CA ARG A 73 -0.70 -9.09 -0.33
C ARG A 73 -0.80 -10.15 0.75
N THR A 74 -0.79 -11.41 0.35
CA THR A 74 -0.81 -12.58 1.24
C THR A 74 0.19 -13.63 0.77
N CYS A 75 0.45 -14.63 1.60
CA CYS A 75 1.33 -15.75 1.26
C CYS A 75 0.82 -17.06 1.88
N GLU A 76 1.32 -18.19 1.38
CA GLU A 76 0.87 -19.52 1.80
C GLU A 76 0.94 -19.72 3.32
N ARG A 77 1.89 -19.06 3.98
CA ARG A 77 2.13 -19.20 5.42
C ARG A 77 0.96 -18.72 6.30
N GLU A 78 0.21 -17.71 5.87
CA GLU A 78 -0.93 -17.18 6.63
C GLU A 78 -2.28 -17.60 6.07
N LYS A 79 -2.31 -18.29 4.92
CA LYS A 79 -3.53 -18.61 4.16
C LYS A 79 -4.64 -19.22 5.00
N ASP A 80 -4.30 -20.17 5.88
CA ASP A 80 -5.26 -20.86 6.76
C ASP A 80 -5.59 -20.09 8.06
N ARG A 81 -5.08 -18.86 8.21
CA ARG A 81 -5.21 -18.04 9.42
C ARG A 81 -5.58 -16.57 9.17
N VAL A 82 -5.46 -16.09 7.93
CA VAL A 82 -5.72 -14.70 7.57
C VAL A 82 -7.21 -14.49 7.31
N VAL A 83 -7.77 -13.45 7.94
CA VAL A 83 -9.15 -13.01 7.73
C VAL A 83 -9.13 -11.70 6.95
N PHE A 84 -9.80 -11.69 5.80
CA PHE A 84 -9.92 -10.52 4.95
C PHE A 84 -11.07 -9.62 5.43
N GLN A 85 -10.76 -8.46 6.02
CA GLN A 85 -11.80 -7.49 6.40
C GLN A 85 -12.07 -6.50 5.27
N MET A 86 -13.34 -6.38 4.87
CA MET A 86 -13.78 -5.36 3.94
C MET A 86 -14.67 -4.29 4.58
N GLY A 87 -14.58 -3.07 4.07
CA GLY A 87 -15.62 -2.05 4.25
C GLY A 87 -16.58 -2.11 3.06
N THR A 88 -17.86 -2.34 3.33
CA THR A 88 -18.91 -2.40 2.31
C THR A 88 -20.27 -1.99 2.88
N ALA A 89 -21.17 -1.57 1.99
CA ALA A 89 -22.57 -1.27 2.28
C ALA A 89 -23.49 -1.84 1.18
N ASP A 90 -22.97 -2.78 0.38
CA ASP A 90 -23.63 -3.29 -0.82
C ASP A 90 -23.38 -4.80 -0.95
N PRO A 91 -24.46 -5.61 -0.96
CA PRO A 91 -24.34 -7.07 -0.88
C PRO A 91 -23.67 -7.69 -2.12
N ASP A 92 -23.90 -7.12 -3.30
CA ASP A 92 -23.36 -7.65 -4.56
C ASP A 92 -21.86 -7.37 -4.68
N ARG A 93 -21.42 -6.17 -4.30
CA ARG A 93 -19.99 -5.85 -4.22
C ARG A 93 -19.29 -6.67 -3.16
N ALA A 94 -19.91 -6.86 -2.00
CA ALA A 94 -19.36 -7.70 -0.93
C ALA A 94 -19.08 -9.12 -1.44
N LEU A 95 -20.06 -9.73 -2.11
CA LEU A 95 -19.93 -11.07 -2.70
C LEU A 95 -18.87 -11.12 -3.80
N ALA A 96 -18.79 -10.10 -4.67
CA ALA A 96 -17.78 -10.03 -5.71
C ALA A 96 -16.35 -9.98 -5.14
N VAL A 97 -16.14 -9.21 -4.07
CA VAL A 97 -14.85 -9.13 -3.38
C VAL A 97 -14.54 -10.41 -2.60
N ALA A 98 -15.53 -11.02 -1.95
CA ALA A 98 -15.36 -12.29 -1.26
C ALA A 98 -14.88 -13.39 -2.23
N ARG A 99 -15.54 -13.54 -3.38
CA ARG A 99 -15.14 -14.49 -4.44
C ARG A 99 -13.76 -14.22 -5.02
N LEU A 100 -13.34 -12.95 -5.05
CA LEU A 100 -12.01 -12.57 -5.52
C LEU A 100 -10.92 -13.13 -4.60
N VAL A 101 -11.13 -13.13 -3.28
CA VAL A 101 -10.09 -13.46 -2.28
C VAL A 101 -10.22 -14.86 -1.64
N GLU A 102 -11.38 -15.52 -1.75
CA GLU A 102 -11.74 -16.74 -1.00
C GLU A 102 -10.73 -17.91 -1.10
N LYS A 103 -9.92 -17.96 -2.15
CA LYS A 103 -8.94 -19.03 -2.37
C LYS A 103 -7.61 -18.79 -1.67
N ASP A 104 -7.39 -17.58 -1.17
CA ASP A 104 -6.12 -17.11 -0.62
C ASP A 104 -6.24 -16.68 0.85
N VAL A 105 -7.45 -16.76 1.43
CA VAL A 105 -7.74 -16.36 2.82
C VAL A 105 -8.59 -17.41 3.52
N ALA A 106 -8.52 -17.45 4.86
CA ALA A 106 -9.23 -18.44 5.67
C ALA A 106 -10.69 -18.07 5.92
N ALA A 107 -10.97 -16.76 5.97
CA ALA A 107 -12.31 -16.20 6.15
C ALA A 107 -12.39 -14.77 5.62
N VAL A 108 -13.62 -14.26 5.50
CA VAL A 108 -13.91 -12.89 5.11
C VAL A 108 -14.77 -12.24 6.20
N ASP A 109 -14.49 -10.98 6.54
CA ASP A 109 -15.14 -10.20 7.61
C ASP A 109 -15.65 -8.86 7.03
N VAL A 110 -16.75 -8.33 7.60
CA VAL A 110 -17.31 -7.02 7.24
C VAL A 110 -17.16 -6.07 8.41
N ASN A 111 -16.54 -4.91 8.17
CA ASN A 111 -16.40 -3.89 9.20
C ASN A 111 -17.75 -3.22 9.47
N MET A 112 -18.28 -3.42 10.68
CA MET A 112 -19.48 -2.75 11.17
C MET A 112 -19.20 -1.79 12.35
N GLY A 113 -17.93 -1.52 12.65
CA GLY A 113 -17.53 -0.83 13.89
C GLY A 113 -16.73 0.45 13.71
N CYS A 114 -16.33 0.82 12.49
CA CYS A 114 -15.50 2.00 12.25
C CYS A 114 -16.36 3.30 12.28
N PRO A 115 -16.12 4.24 13.21
CA PRO A 115 -16.88 5.49 13.30
C PRO A 115 -16.27 6.62 12.44
N LYS A 116 -15.17 6.37 11.72
CA LYS A 116 -14.46 7.41 10.97
C LYS A 116 -15.29 7.88 9.79
N GLU A 117 -15.26 9.19 9.51
CA GLU A 117 -16.06 9.82 8.46
C GLU A 117 -15.95 9.15 7.08
N TYR A 118 -14.76 8.66 6.70
CA TYR A 118 -14.60 8.02 5.40
C TYR A 118 -15.40 6.71 5.28
N SER A 119 -15.67 6.04 6.40
CA SER A 119 -16.46 4.80 6.46
C SER A 119 -17.94 5.14 6.57
N THR A 120 -18.31 6.02 7.51
CA THR A 120 -19.72 6.38 7.77
C THR A 120 -20.37 7.15 6.61
N LYS A 121 -19.65 8.06 5.93
CA LYS A 121 -20.17 8.75 4.72
C LYS A 121 -20.44 7.79 3.56
N GLY A 122 -19.76 6.65 3.53
CA GLY A 122 -20.00 5.59 2.54
C GLY A 122 -21.11 4.62 2.94
N GLY A 123 -21.78 4.82 4.08
CA GLY A 123 -22.75 3.87 4.64
C GLY A 123 -22.14 2.60 5.22
N MET A 124 -20.82 2.59 5.44
CA MET A 124 -20.04 1.44 5.94
C MET A 124 -19.69 1.64 7.43
N GLY A 125 -19.07 0.63 8.05
CA GLY A 125 -18.60 0.73 9.42
C GLY A 125 -19.76 0.89 10.40
N ALA A 126 -19.62 1.78 11.38
CA ALA A 126 -20.65 2.00 12.40
C ALA A 126 -21.99 2.48 11.83
N ALA A 127 -21.99 3.12 10.65
CA ALA A 127 -23.24 3.54 10.01
C ALA A 127 -24.13 2.35 9.63
N LEU A 128 -23.52 1.19 9.33
CA LEU A 128 -24.26 -0.03 8.99
C LEU A 128 -25.10 -0.55 10.16
N LEU A 129 -24.69 -0.29 11.40
CA LEU A 129 -25.39 -0.73 12.62
C LEU A 129 -26.78 -0.10 12.78
N SER A 130 -27.04 1.02 12.11
CA SER A 130 -28.37 1.67 12.12
C SER A 130 -29.36 1.05 11.12
N ASP A 131 -28.91 0.11 10.30
CA ASP A 131 -29.71 -0.53 9.24
C ASP A 131 -29.58 -2.08 9.29
N PRO A 132 -30.33 -2.74 10.20
CA PRO A 132 -30.30 -4.20 10.34
C PRO A 132 -30.69 -4.97 9.06
N GLU A 133 -31.60 -4.43 8.26
CA GLU A 133 -32.01 -5.05 6.98
C GLU A 133 -30.84 -5.11 6.00
N LYS A 134 -30.05 -4.02 5.92
CA LYS A 134 -28.83 -4.00 5.10
C LYS A 134 -27.75 -4.95 5.63
N ILE A 135 -27.60 -5.07 6.95
CA ILE A 135 -26.69 -6.06 7.56
C ILE A 135 -27.08 -7.47 7.14
N GLU A 136 -28.37 -7.80 7.23
CA GLU A 136 -28.89 -9.10 6.81
C GLU A 136 -28.64 -9.35 5.32
N ALA A 137 -28.90 -8.35 4.47
CA ALA A 137 -28.66 -8.46 3.03
C ALA A 137 -27.18 -8.72 2.70
N VAL A 138 -26.24 -8.00 3.33
CA VAL A 138 -24.78 -8.20 3.13
C VAL A 138 -24.32 -9.55 3.66
N SER A 139 -24.87 -9.99 4.79
CA SER A 139 -24.45 -11.24 5.43
C SER A 139 -25.04 -12.48 4.73
N SER A 140 -26.25 -12.37 4.20
CA SER A 140 -26.96 -13.48 3.53
C SER A 140 -26.58 -13.66 2.05
N SER A 141 -25.93 -12.68 1.42
CA SER A 141 -25.54 -12.76 0.00
C SER A 141 -24.42 -13.77 -0.28
N SER A 142 -23.80 -14.35 0.75
CA SER A 142 -22.65 -15.23 0.62
C SER A 142 -22.87 -16.57 1.32
N ASP A 143 -22.59 -17.68 0.63
CA ASP A 143 -22.52 -19.03 1.23
C ASP A 143 -21.34 -19.18 2.22
N THR A 144 -20.52 -18.13 2.35
CA THR A 144 -19.36 -18.03 3.22
C THR A 144 -19.80 -17.51 4.59
N ALA A 145 -19.51 -18.26 5.64
CA ALA A 145 -19.81 -17.82 7.01
C ALA A 145 -18.97 -16.58 7.35
N TRP A 146 -19.64 -15.45 7.62
CA TRP A 146 -19.03 -14.21 8.08
C TRP A 146 -18.76 -14.29 9.59
N PRO A 147 -17.50 -14.23 10.05
CA PRO A 147 -17.21 -13.97 11.45
C PRO A 147 -17.64 -12.53 11.73
N SER A 148 -18.55 -12.32 12.67
CA SER A 148 -18.99 -10.98 13.05
C SER A 148 -18.12 -10.43 14.18
N LEU A 149 -17.31 -9.41 13.88
CA LEU A 149 -16.63 -8.63 14.91
C LEU A 149 -17.63 -7.71 15.62
N LEU A 150 -17.92 -7.98 16.90
CA LEU A 150 -18.71 -7.07 17.72
C LEU A 150 -17.80 -6.10 18.47
N ARG A 151 -17.86 -4.82 18.11
CA ARG A 151 -17.35 -3.72 18.92
C ARG A 151 -18.46 -2.67 18.99
N HIS A 152 -19.07 -2.51 20.16
CA HIS A 152 -19.90 -1.35 20.47
C HIS A 152 -19.00 -0.29 21.13
N PRO A 153 -18.52 0.73 20.41
CA PRO A 153 -18.40 2.05 21.00
C PRO A 153 -19.75 2.75 20.85
N GLU A 154 -20.27 3.35 21.92
CA GLU A 154 -21.23 4.45 21.71
C GLU A 154 -20.53 5.51 20.82
N GLU A 155 -21.26 6.19 19.93
CA GLU A 155 -20.66 7.12 18.94
C GLU A 155 -19.74 8.20 19.56
N GLU A 156 -19.88 8.47 20.87
CA GLU A 156 -19.08 9.43 21.62
C GLU A 156 -17.87 8.84 22.36
N GLU A 157 -17.76 7.51 22.47
CA GLU A 157 -16.72 6.87 23.27
C GLU A 157 -15.35 6.80 22.58
N ARG A 158 -14.31 7.21 23.30
CA ARG A 158 -12.93 7.28 22.83
C ARG A 158 -12.09 6.16 23.43
N PRO A 159 -10.90 5.84 22.87
CA PRO A 159 -10.03 4.77 23.40
C PRO A 159 -9.52 4.94 24.84
N ARG A 160 -9.83 6.06 25.50
CA ARG A 160 -9.56 6.36 26.91
C ARG A 160 -10.69 5.94 27.84
N HIS A 161 -11.87 5.66 27.30
CA HIS A 161 -13.00 5.16 28.08
C HIS A 161 -12.83 3.65 28.28
N PRO A 162 -13.19 3.14 29.46
CA PRO A 162 -13.03 1.73 29.78
C PRO A 162 -13.89 0.86 28.87
N VAL A 163 -13.46 -0.38 28.66
CA VAL A 163 -14.24 -1.37 27.92
C VAL A 163 -15.38 -1.90 28.78
N HIS A 164 -16.58 -1.98 28.20
CA HIS A 164 -17.79 -2.53 28.85
C HIS A 164 -17.82 -4.06 28.70
N CYS A 165 -17.11 -4.77 29.58
CA CYS A 165 -17.07 -6.23 29.58
C CYS A 165 -18.45 -6.87 29.81
N ASP A 166 -19.31 -6.21 30.57
CA ASP A 166 -20.69 -6.60 30.84
C ASP A 166 -21.54 -6.59 29.56
N TYR A 167 -21.35 -5.61 28.68
CA TYR A 167 -22.05 -5.56 27.38
C TYR A 167 -21.61 -6.71 26.47
N ILE A 168 -20.31 -6.97 26.39
CA ILE A 168 -19.77 -8.11 25.62
C ILE A 168 -20.32 -9.42 26.17
N GLN A 169 -20.38 -9.56 27.50
CA GLN A 169 -20.92 -10.73 28.16
C GLN A 169 -22.42 -10.94 27.91
N ALA A 170 -23.21 -9.86 27.90
CA ALA A 170 -24.63 -9.92 27.56
C ALA A 170 -24.82 -10.45 26.13
N VAL A 171 -24.04 -9.98 25.16
CA VAL A 171 -24.08 -10.48 23.78
C VAL A 171 -23.63 -11.94 23.70
N ALA A 172 -22.53 -12.30 24.35
CA ALA A 172 -22.02 -13.67 24.36
C ALA A 172 -23.01 -14.69 24.93
N ARG A 173 -23.86 -14.27 25.89
CA ARG A 173 -24.96 -15.10 26.41
C ARG A 173 -26.17 -15.17 25.48
N ALA A 174 -26.39 -14.15 24.67
CA ALA A 174 -27.56 -14.03 23.80
C ALA A 174 -27.43 -14.83 22.49
N VAL A 175 -26.22 -15.17 22.06
CA VAL A 175 -25.96 -15.82 20.76
C VAL A 175 -25.32 -17.19 20.93
N SER A 176 -25.59 -18.10 19.99
CA SER A 176 -25.00 -19.45 19.96
C SER A 176 -23.69 -19.52 19.18
N ILE A 177 -23.31 -18.44 18.49
CA ILE A 177 -22.07 -18.33 17.71
C ILE A 177 -20.90 -17.82 18.58
N PRO A 178 -19.65 -18.15 18.25
CA PRO A 178 -18.50 -17.65 19.00
C PRO A 178 -18.41 -16.12 18.98
N VAL A 179 -18.31 -15.51 20.17
CA VAL A 179 -18.03 -14.07 20.33
C VAL A 179 -16.55 -13.86 20.60
N ILE A 180 -15.94 -12.89 19.90
CA ILE A 180 -14.54 -12.48 20.07
C ILE A 180 -14.52 -11.13 20.80
N ALA A 181 -14.00 -11.09 22.03
CA ALA A 181 -13.88 -9.86 22.78
C ALA A 181 -12.76 -8.96 22.24
N ASN A 182 -13.05 -7.66 22.07
CA ASN A 182 -12.08 -6.65 21.66
C ASN A 182 -12.20 -5.40 22.56
N GLY A 183 -11.09 -4.66 22.70
CA GLY A 183 -11.07 -3.37 23.41
C GLY A 183 -10.19 -3.32 24.65
N GLY A 184 -9.81 -4.47 25.22
CA GLY A 184 -9.05 -4.55 26.48
C GLY A 184 -7.57 -4.16 26.43
N SER A 185 -7.01 -3.76 25.28
CA SER A 185 -5.60 -3.36 25.20
C SER A 185 -5.26 -2.19 26.15
N LEU A 186 -4.11 -2.27 26.84
CA LEU A 186 -3.61 -1.39 27.92
C LEU A 186 -4.27 -1.56 29.28
N ASP A 187 -5.59 -1.55 29.32
CA ASP A 187 -6.32 -1.48 30.58
C ASP A 187 -6.40 -2.87 31.23
N LEU A 188 -6.77 -3.87 30.43
CA LEU A 188 -7.01 -5.24 30.89
C LEU A 188 -5.99 -6.24 30.32
N VAL A 189 -5.41 -5.96 29.15
CA VAL A 189 -4.44 -6.87 28.50
C VAL A 189 -3.13 -6.13 28.24
N LYS A 190 -2.10 -6.50 28.99
CA LYS A 190 -0.72 -6.01 28.85
C LYS A 190 0.23 -7.11 28.37
N THR A 191 -0.08 -8.36 28.68
CA THR A 191 0.70 -9.54 28.33
C THR A 191 -0.21 -10.69 27.86
N ASN A 192 0.38 -11.74 27.29
CA ASN A 192 -0.37 -12.94 26.89
C ASN A 192 -1.12 -13.59 28.07
N ALA A 193 -0.57 -13.53 29.29
CA ALA A 193 -1.19 -14.11 30.48
C ALA A 193 -2.55 -13.47 30.82
N ASP A 194 -2.72 -12.19 30.50
CA ASP A 194 -3.94 -11.44 30.81
C ASP A 194 -5.09 -11.80 29.85
N VAL A 195 -4.79 -12.45 28.72
CA VAL A 195 -5.79 -12.79 27.68
C VAL A 195 -6.87 -13.72 28.24
N ALA A 196 -6.48 -14.69 29.09
CA ALA A 196 -7.41 -15.63 29.68
C ALA A 196 -8.39 -14.96 30.65
N GLU A 197 -7.88 -14.00 31.44
CA GLU A 197 -8.69 -13.23 32.39
C GLU A 197 -9.66 -12.29 31.65
N PHE A 198 -9.18 -11.55 30.65
CA PHE A 198 -10.05 -10.68 29.84
C PHE A 198 -11.14 -11.47 29.11
N ARG A 199 -10.78 -12.64 28.54
CA ARG A 199 -11.75 -13.54 27.91
C ARG A 199 -12.85 -13.96 28.88
N ALA A 200 -12.47 -14.37 30.09
CA ALA A 200 -13.40 -14.81 31.13
C ALA A 200 -14.30 -13.66 31.61
N ALA A 201 -13.73 -12.46 31.82
CA ALA A 201 -14.47 -11.26 32.22
C ALA A 201 -15.56 -10.89 31.20
N CYS A 202 -15.27 -11.01 29.91
CA CYS A 202 -16.24 -10.78 28.83
C CYS A 202 -17.19 -11.94 28.57
N GLY A 203 -17.00 -13.11 29.20
CA GLY A 203 -17.74 -14.33 28.85
C GLY A 203 -17.61 -14.75 27.38
N ALA A 204 -16.54 -14.34 26.71
CA ALA A 204 -16.33 -14.52 25.28
C ALA A 204 -15.60 -15.85 24.97
N SER A 205 -15.71 -16.33 23.73
CA SER A 205 -15.01 -17.55 23.29
C SER A 205 -13.53 -17.28 23.01
N SER A 206 -13.23 -16.06 22.55
CA SER A 206 -11.93 -15.67 22.01
C SER A 206 -11.64 -14.20 22.30
N VAL A 207 -10.40 -13.78 22.07
CA VAL A 207 -9.95 -12.40 22.29
C VAL A 207 -9.23 -11.89 21.05
N MET A 208 -9.43 -10.61 20.73
CA MET A 208 -8.74 -9.92 19.66
C MET A 208 -8.01 -8.69 20.18
N LEU A 209 -6.73 -8.53 19.80
CA LEU A 209 -5.84 -7.47 20.26
C LEU A 209 -5.47 -6.51 19.12
N ALA A 210 -5.67 -5.20 19.33
CA ALA A 210 -5.33 -4.14 18.38
C ALA A 210 -4.09 -3.36 18.84
N ARG A 211 -4.30 -2.35 19.70
CA ARG A 211 -3.25 -1.40 20.11
C ARG A 211 -2.07 -2.09 20.80
N ALA A 212 -2.33 -3.08 21.65
CA ALA A 212 -1.26 -3.82 22.32
C ALA A 212 -0.31 -4.49 21.30
N ALA A 213 -0.87 -5.15 20.28
CA ALA A 213 -0.11 -5.78 19.21
C ALA A 213 0.58 -4.76 18.27
N MET A 214 -0.07 -3.63 17.99
CA MET A 214 0.51 -2.54 17.20
C MET A 214 1.79 -1.98 17.84
N TRP A 215 1.80 -1.83 19.16
CA TRP A 215 2.99 -1.34 19.86
C TRP A 215 4.04 -2.41 20.07
N ASN A 216 3.62 -3.64 20.34
CA ASN A 216 4.52 -4.76 20.50
C ASN A 216 3.80 -6.07 20.15
N ALA A 217 4.06 -6.60 18.95
CA ALA A 217 3.45 -7.83 18.46
C ALA A 217 3.77 -9.05 19.34
N SER A 218 4.84 -9.01 20.12
CA SER A 218 5.16 -10.08 21.07
C SER A 218 4.19 -10.17 22.26
N VAL A 219 3.17 -9.32 22.34
CA VAL A 219 2.05 -9.51 23.29
C VAL A 219 1.36 -10.87 23.13
N PHE A 220 1.44 -11.49 21.95
CA PHE A 220 0.94 -12.85 21.72
C PHE A 220 1.85 -13.95 22.30
N SER A 221 3.10 -13.63 22.64
CA SER A 221 4.09 -14.60 23.11
C SER A 221 3.72 -15.16 24.48
N SER A 222 3.56 -16.49 24.55
CA SER A 222 3.36 -17.21 25.81
C SER A 222 4.57 -17.14 26.75
N ARG A 223 5.75 -16.73 26.25
CA ARG A 223 6.97 -16.53 27.05
C ARG A 223 7.05 -15.12 27.66
N GLY A 224 6.05 -14.28 27.43
CA GLY A 224 6.05 -12.87 27.82
C GLY A 224 6.57 -11.95 26.70
N PRO A 225 6.40 -10.63 26.90
CA PRO A 225 6.77 -9.63 25.90
C PRO A 225 8.29 -9.54 25.73
N LEU A 226 8.72 -9.43 24.48
CA LEU A 226 10.10 -9.17 24.10
C LEU A 226 10.40 -7.67 24.10
N PRO A 227 11.69 -7.27 24.19
CA PRO A 227 12.12 -5.89 23.96
C PRO A 227 11.60 -5.39 22.60
N VAL A 228 11.08 -4.16 22.58
CA VAL A 228 10.46 -3.59 21.37
C VAL A 228 11.47 -3.46 20.24
N GLU A 229 12.73 -3.22 20.55
CA GLU A 229 13.83 -3.13 19.59
C GLU A 229 14.01 -4.44 18.81
N THR A 230 13.90 -5.60 19.47
CA THR A 230 13.93 -6.93 18.83
C THR A 230 12.74 -7.11 17.89
N VAL A 231 11.54 -6.73 18.35
CA VAL A 231 10.29 -6.85 17.60
C VAL A 231 10.30 -5.95 16.36
N MET A 232 10.88 -4.76 16.47
CA MET A 232 11.06 -3.82 15.37
C MET A 232 12.04 -4.36 14.32
N GLU A 233 13.13 -5.00 14.74
CA GLU A 233 14.06 -5.66 13.82
C GLU A 233 13.39 -6.82 13.06
N ASP A 234 12.65 -7.67 13.78
CA ASP A 234 11.89 -8.80 13.18
C ASP A 234 10.84 -8.30 12.18
N TYR A 235 10.10 -7.23 12.53
CA TYR A 235 9.15 -6.57 11.63
C TYR A 235 9.85 -6.06 10.36
N LEU A 236 10.98 -5.38 10.51
CA LEU A 236 11.72 -4.80 9.39
C LEU A 236 12.25 -5.89 8.45
N ARG A 237 12.70 -7.03 8.98
CA ARG A 237 13.10 -8.18 8.16
C ARG A 237 11.95 -8.69 7.28
N TYR A 238 10.73 -8.75 7.79
CA TYR A 238 9.55 -9.07 6.96
C TYR A 238 9.24 -7.99 5.94
N ALA A 239 9.32 -6.72 6.33
CA ALA A 239 9.08 -5.60 5.43
C ALA A 239 10.05 -5.62 4.23
N ILE A 240 11.32 -5.98 4.45
CA ILE A 240 12.32 -6.12 3.40
C ILE A 240 12.03 -7.34 2.51
N ARG A 241 11.80 -8.52 3.11
CA ARG A 241 11.54 -9.77 2.37
C ARG A 241 10.33 -9.70 1.45
N TYR A 242 9.28 -9.02 1.91
CA TYR A 242 8.01 -8.93 1.19
C TYR A 242 7.83 -7.59 0.47
N ASP A 243 8.92 -6.85 0.21
CA ASP A 243 8.92 -5.58 -0.54
C ASP A 243 7.80 -4.63 -0.07
N ASN A 244 7.68 -4.46 1.24
CA ASN A 244 6.65 -3.62 1.84
C ASN A 244 6.97 -2.15 1.58
N ASN A 245 5.94 -1.34 1.34
CA ASN A 245 6.13 0.08 1.05
C ASN A 245 6.86 0.81 2.21
N ALA A 246 7.92 1.56 1.91
CA ALA A 246 8.74 2.23 2.91
C ALA A 246 7.96 3.22 3.81
N PHE A 247 6.95 3.90 3.27
CA PHE A 247 6.07 4.76 4.08
C PHE A 247 5.27 3.93 5.09
N ASN A 248 4.75 2.77 4.68
CA ASN A 248 4.05 1.85 5.58
C ASN A 248 4.98 1.24 6.64
N THR A 249 6.16 0.78 6.22
CA THR A 249 7.20 0.27 7.13
C THR A 249 7.55 1.31 8.19
N LYS A 250 7.85 2.54 7.78
CA LYS A 250 8.13 3.67 8.68
C LYS A 250 6.97 3.95 9.63
N TYR A 251 5.73 3.97 9.11
CA TYR A 251 4.55 4.23 9.93
C TYR A 251 4.43 3.24 11.09
N CYS A 252 4.55 1.94 10.83
CA CYS A 252 4.45 0.89 11.85
C CYS A 252 5.60 0.94 12.86
N LEU A 253 6.84 1.16 12.42
CA LEU A 253 7.99 1.34 13.32
C LEU A 253 7.80 2.56 14.24
N CYS A 254 7.26 3.66 13.73
CA CYS A 254 6.91 4.83 14.56
C CYS A 254 5.80 4.51 15.58
N GLN A 255 4.84 3.64 15.25
CA GLN A 255 3.84 3.19 16.23
C GLN A 255 4.48 2.37 17.35
N MET A 256 5.46 1.51 17.04
CA MET A 256 6.19 0.72 18.04
C MET A 256 7.09 1.59 18.92
N LEU A 257 7.76 2.60 18.34
CA LEU A 257 8.61 3.54 19.07
C LEU A 257 7.84 4.37 20.10
N ARG A 258 6.59 4.74 19.82
CA ARG A 258 5.72 5.54 20.71
C ARG A 258 6.42 6.81 21.25
N ASP A 259 6.80 6.81 22.51
CA ASP A 259 7.49 7.89 23.23
C ASP A 259 8.99 7.96 22.91
N LYS A 260 9.57 6.88 22.38
CA LYS A 260 10.97 6.80 21.93
C LYS A 260 11.21 7.39 20.54
N VAL A 261 10.22 8.03 19.92
CA VAL A 261 10.35 8.63 18.58
C VAL A 261 11.42 9.74 18.55
N GLU A 262 11.64 10.44 19.66
CA GLU A 262 12.69 11.47 19.79
C GLU A 262 14.10 10.93 20.06
N SER A 263 14.25 9.61 20.21
CA SER A 263 15.55 8.96 20.33
C SER A 263 16.39 9.11 19.06
N VAL A 264 17.69 8.82 19.15
CA VAL A 264 18.59 8.83 17.98
C VAL A 264 18.04 7.93 16.87
N LEU A 265 17.65 6.70 17.21
CA LEU A 265 17.05 5.76 16.27
C LEU A 265 15.71 6.28 15.71
N GLY A 266 14.85 6.83 16.57
CA GLY A 266 13.55 7.35 16.14
C GLY A 266 13.67 8.49 15.12
N LYS A 267 14.61 9.41 15.34
CA LYS A 267 14.91 10.50 14.40
C LYS A 267 15.47 10.00 13.08
N GLN A 268 16.33 8.99 13.11
CA GLN A 268 16.85 8.35 11.90
C GLN A 268 15.71 7.72 11.09
N VAL A 269 14.85 6.92 11.73
CA VAL A 269 13.71 6.26 11.09
C VAL A 269 12.73 7.28 10.50
N GLN A 270 12.46 8.39 11.19
CA GLN A 270 11.60 9.45 10.68
C GLN A 270 12.15 10.11 9.41
N ALA A 271 13.46 10.34 9.38
CA ALA A 271 14.17 10.96 8.27
C ALA A 271 14.23 10.06 7.02
N SER A 272 14.26 8.73 7.20
CA SER A 272 14.34 7.77 6.11
C SER A 272 13.15 7.86 5.13
N GLN A 273 13.45 7.73 3.84
CA GLN A 273 12.51 7.71 2.72
C GLN A 273 12.42 6.33 2.05
N THR A 274 13.43 5.47 2.25
CA THR A 274 13.50 4.14 1.63
C THR A 274 13.70 3.04 2.66
N ASN A 275 13.35 1.79 2.33
CA ASN A 275 13.65 0.64 3.20
C ASN A 275 15.16 0.43 3.38
N ALA A 276 16.00 0.84 2.41
CA ALA A 276 17.45 0.78 2.53
C ALA A 276 17.95 1.71 3.65
N GLU A 277 17.50 2.96 3.67
CA GLU A 277 17.84 3.94 4.72
C GLU A 277 17.29 3.52 6.08
N ILE A 278 16.08 2.94 6.13
CA ILE A 278 15.55 2.37 7.37
C ILE A 278 16.47 1.22 7.82
N SER A 279 16.86 0.32 6.92
CA SER A 279 17.75 -0.82 7.25
C SER A 279 19.10 -0.37 7.80
N GLU A 280 19.65 0.73 7.27
CA GLU A 280 20.87 1.34 7.79
C GLU A 280 20.74 1.79 9.25
N ALA A 281 19.61 2.41 9.63
CA ALA A 281 19.36 2.84 11.00
C ALA A 281 19.35 1.67 12.01
N TYR A 282 19.04 0.44 11.57
CA TYR A 282 19.04 -0.78 12.39
C TYR A 282 20.30 -1.64 12.21
N GLY A 283 21.28 -1.23 11.40
CA GLY A 283 22.44 -2.07 11.11
C GLY A 283 22.13 -3.31 10.25
N LEU A 284 21.05 -3.28 9.48
CA LEU A 284 20.58 -4.38 8.61
C LEU A 284 20.96 -4.19 7.13
N GLN A 285 21.96 -3.39 6.81
CA GLN A 285 22.36 -3.10 5.42
C GLN A 285 22.74 -4.38 4.65
N ALA A 286 23.50 -5.27 5.30
CA ALA A 286 23.92 -6.55 4.69
C ALA A 286 22.72 -7.45 4.39
N PHE A 287 21.77 -7.55 5.33
CA PHE A 287 20.54 -8.32 5.14
C PHE A 287 19.67 -7.73 4.03
N TYR A 288 19.54 -6.40 3.98
CA TYR A 288 18.83 -5.70 2.92
C TYR A 288 19.43 -6.01 1.55
N GLN A 289 20.74 -5.83 1.39
CA GLN A 289 21.42 -6.06 0.12
C GLN A 289 21.30 -7.51 -0.34
N GLN A 290 21.58 -8.47 0.55
CA GLN A 290 21.43 -9.89 0.25
C GLN A 290 20.00 -10.21 -0.23
N THR A 291 18.99 -9.69 0.47
CA THR A 291 17.59 -9.93 0.09
C THR A 291 17.27 -9.32 -1.27
N GLN A 292 17.75 -8.09 -1.56
CA GLN A 292 17.54 -7.48 -2.88
C GLN A 292 18.22 -8.27 -4.00
N ASP A 293 19.42 -8.78 -3.77
CA ASP A 293 20.16 -9.60 -4.75
C ASP A 293 19.41 -10.91 -5.02
N GLU A 294 18.88 -11.57 -3.98
CA GLU A 294 18.05 -12.78 -4.12
C GLU A 294 16.76 -12.51 -4.90
N LEU A 295 16.06 -11.40 -4.61
CA LEU A 295 14.85 -11.01 -5.32
C LEU A 295 15.15 -10.65 -6.79
N GLN A 296 16.28 -10.00 -7.06
CA GLN A 296 16.69 -9.69 -8.42
C GLN A 296 17.05 -10.95 -9.20
N ALA A 297 17.81 -11.88 -8.60
CA ALA A 297 18.12 -13.16 -9.22
C ALA A 297 16.85 -13.97 -9.56
N ARG A 298 15.82 -13.93 -8.71
CA ARG A 298 14.50 -14.54 -9.02
C ARG A 298 13.80 -13.85 -10.18
N ARG A 299 13.82 -12.52 -10.25
CA ARG A 299 13.28 -11.77 -11.41
C ARG A 299 13.99 -12.16 -12.69
N ASP A 300 15.32 -12.20 -12.65
CA ASP A 300 16.15 -12.55 -13.79
C ASP A 300 15.91 -14.01 -14.22
N ALA A 301 15.69 -14.94 -13.28
CA ALA A 301 15.34 -16.33 -13.58
C ALA A 301 13.93 -16.46 -14.19
N SER A 302 12.94 -15.72 -13.68
CA SER A 302 11.57 -15.68 -14.22
C SER A 302 11.51 -15.03 -15.61
N GLN A 303 12.38 -14.05 -15.89
CA GLN A 303 12.50 -13.43 -17.22
C GLN A 303 13.44 -14.21 -18.15
N GLY A 304 14.41 -14.95 -17.60
CA GLY A 304 15.42 -15.75 -18.32
C GLY A 304 14.92 -17.06 -18.94
N GLY A 305 13.64 -17.40 -18.74
CA GLY A 305 12.93 -18.42 -19.51
C GLY A 305 12.45 -17.93 -20.89
N GLY A 306 12.45 -16.62 -21.13
CA GLY A 306 12.28 -16.04 -22.46
C GLY A 306 13.64 -15.89 -23.11
N GLN A 307 13.82 -16.44 -24.32
CA GLN A 307 14.85 -15.92 -25.22
C GLN A 307 14.76 -14.39 -25.24
N PRO A 308 15.86 -13.62 -25.38
CA PRO A 308 15.75 -12.19 -25.66
C PRO A 308 14.77 -12.05 -26.81
N GLU A 309 13.58 -11.48 -26.53
CA GLU A 309 12.46 -11.58 -27.45
C GLU A 309 12.90 -11.01 -28.78
N ARG A 310 13.10 -11.90 -29.75
CA ARG A 310 13.64 -11.47 -31.03
C ARG A 310 12.60 -10.56 -31.66
N PRO A 311 13.01 -9.43 -32.26
CA PRO A 311 12.08 -8.61 -33.00
C PRO A 311 11.38 -9.45 -34.07
N VAL A 312 10.05 -9.54 -34.01
CA VAL A 312 9.22 -10.24 -34.99
C VAL A 312 8.63 -9.20 -35.93
N MET A 313 8.76 -9.42 -37.24
CA MET A 313 8.07 -8.58 -38.22
C MET A 313 6.61 -9.01 -38.35
N ASP A 314 5.69 -8.12 -37.99
CA ASP A 314 4.25 -8.23 -38.23
C ASP A 314 3.87 -7.23 -39.32
N GLY A 315 3.81 -7.72 -40.56
CA GLY A 315 3.65 -6.87 -41.74
C GLY A 315 4.81 -5.88 -41.91
N ASP A 316 4.52 -4.58 -41.90
CA ASP A 316 5.50 -3.48 -41.98
C ASP A 316 5.97 -2.98 -40.60
N VAL A 317 5.58 -3.65 -39.51
CA VAL A 317 5.87 -3.24 -38.13
C VAL A 317 6.75 -4.28 -37.43
N THR A 318 7.88 -3.83 -36.88
CA THR A 318 8.69 -4.66 -35.99
C THR A 318 8.08 -4.68 -34.58
N THR A 319 7.84 -5.87 -34.05
CA THR A 319 7.16 -6.09 -32.77
C THR A 319 8.02 -6.87 -31.77
N MET A 320 7.91 -6.52 -30.50
CA MET A 320 8.49 -7.23 -29.34
C MET A 320 7.53 -7.08 -28.14
N ALA A 321 7.47 -8.03 -27.22
CA ALA A 321 6.60 -7.94 -26.04
C ALA A 321 7.31 -7.20 -24.90
N VAL A 322 7.32 -5.86 -24.99
CA VAL A 322 8.04 -5.01 -24.04
C VAL A 322 7.08 -4.15 -23.24
N ARG A 323 7.30 -4.03 -21.93
CA ARG A 323 6.66 -3.01 -21.08
C ARG A 323 7.65 -1.93 -20.67
N PHE A 324 7.14 -0.73 -20.45
CA PHE A 324 7.92 0.32 -19.81
C PHE A 324 7.71 0.30 -18.30
N GLU A 325 8.72 -0.14 -17.56
CA GLU A 325 8.71 -0.09 -16.11
C GLU A 325 9.47 1.13 -15.59
N ARG A 326 8.76 2.11 -15.02
CA ARG A 326 9.37 3.38 -14.59
C ARG A 326 10.56 3.21 -13.64
N ARG A 327 10.53 2.19 -12.78
CA ARG A 327 11.58 1.86 -11.80
C ARG A 327 12.91 1.45 -12.42
N GLU A 328 12.91 0.98 -13.67
CA GLU A 328 14.12 0.55 -14.38
C GLU A 328 14.93 1.71 -14.97
N TYR A 329 14.41 2.95 -14.90
CA TYR A 329 15.01 4.12 -15.53
C TYR A 329 15.25 5.24 -14.53
N PRO A 330 16.33 6.04 -14.68
CA PRO A 330 16.56 7.22 -13.85
C PRO A 330 15.38 8.21 -13.88
N PRO A 331 15.12 8.98 -12.79
CA PRO A 331 14.00 9.92 -12.71
C PRO A 331 13.94 10.97 -13.83
N GLN A 332 15.06 11.30 -14.46
CA GLN A 332 15.16 12.30 -15.52
C GLN A 332 15.27 11.72 -16.94
N ILE A 333 15.37 10.40 -17.09
CA ILE A 333 15.55 9.72 -18.37
C ILE A 333 14.34 8.84 -18.67
N THR A 334 13.90 8.85 -19.93
CA THR A 334 12.88 7.92 -20.44
C THR A 334 13.29 7.43 -21.83
N PRO A 335 12.92 6.21 -22.24
CA PRO A 335 13.21 5.67 -23.57
C PRO A 335 12.81 6.61 -24.71
N LYS A 336 11.64 7.26 -24.62
CA LYS A 336 11.15 8.21 -25.62
C LYS A 336 12.07 9.43 -25.77
N MET A 337 12.60 9.94 -24.65
CA MET A 337 13.59 11.02 -24.69
C MET A 337 14.91 10.54 -25.29
N PHE A 338 15.35 9.34 -24.93
CA PHE A 338 16.59 8.76 -25.41
C PHE A 338 16.56 8.51 -26.92
N LEU A 339 15.45 7.96 -27.43
CA LEU A 339 15.22 7.76 -28.86
C LEU A 339 15.19 9.09 -29.61
N LEU A 340 14.57 10.14 -29.05
CA LEU A 340 14.57 11.47 -29.64
C LEU A 340 15.99 12.05 -29.78
N GLU A 341 16.79 12.01 -28.72
CA GLU A 341 18.17 12.54 -28.77
C GLU A 341 19.07 11.69 -29.67
N TRP A 342 18.90 10.37 -29.67
CA TRP A 342 19.58 9.48 -30.60
C TRP A 342 19.23 9.82 -32.06
N SER A 343 17.93 9.97 -32.39
CA SER A 343 17.51 10.35 -33.74
C SER A 343 18.11 11.68 -34.19
N ARG A 344 18.21 12.67 -33.29
CA ARG A 344 18.89 13.94 -33.58
C ARG A 344 20.37 13.76 -33.87
N LYS A 345 21.08 12.97 -33.06
CA LYS A 345 22.50 12.69 -33.24
C LYS A 345 22.77 12.02 -34.59
N GLU A 346 21.90 11.08 -34.98
CA GLU A 346 21.95 10.39 -36.27
C GLU A 346 21.38 11.21 -37.44
N LYS A 347 20.98 12.48 -37.19
CA LYS A 347 20.40 13.39 -38.19
C LYS A 347 19.15 12.81 -38.89
N LEU A 348 18.37 12.02 -38.16
CA LEU A 348 17.09 11.49 -38.59
C LEU A 348 15.95 12.46 -38.27
N GLU A 349 14.83 12.29 -38.96
CA GLU A 349 13.59 12.95 -38.58
C GLU A 349 13.15 12.55 -37.16
N GLN A 350 12.40 13.44 -36.50
CA GLN A 350 11.89 13.17 -35.17
C GLN A 350 11.00 11.92 -35.14
N PRO A 351 11.12 11.05 -34.11
CA PRO A 351 10.26 9.89 -33.97
C PRO A 351 8.77 10.26 -33.91
N GLN A 352 7.95 9.64 -34.76
CA GLN A 352 6.51 9.88 -34.81
C GLN A 352 5.75 8.75 -34.14
N TYR A 353 4.78 9.08 -33.28
CA TYR A 353 4.02 8.08 -32.52
C TYR A 353 2.55 8.12 -32.93
N ASP A 354 2.03 6.96 -33.32
CA ASP A 354 0.60 6.74 -33.54
C ASP A 354 0.08 5.77 -32.46
N THR A 355 -0.96 6.17 -31.73
CA THR A 355 -1.46 5.38 -30.59
C THR A 355 -2.94 5.08 -30.73
N VAL A 356 -3.26 3.79 -30.69
CA VAL A 356 -4.64 3.28 -30.75
C VAL A 356 -5.10 2.93 -29.34
N GLN A 357 -6.38 3.19 -29.05
CA GLN A 357 -7.05 2.73 -27.84
C GLN A 357 -8.03 1.61 -28.17
N ARG A 358 -7.95 0.49 -27.45
CA ARG A 358 -8.87 -0.65 -27.58
C ARG A 358 -10.15 -0.38 -26.78
N SER A 359 -11.30 -0.54 -27.43
CA SER A 359 -12.62 -0.23 -26.85
C SER A 359 -13.02 -1.13 -25.67
N GLN A 360 -12.61 -2.40 -25.68
CA GLN A 360 -13.02 -3.42 -24.70
C GLN A 360 -12.52 -3.12 -23.28
N ASP A 361 -11.26 -2.67 -23.14
CA ASP A 361 -10.60 -2.50 -21.84
C ASP A 361 -9.88 -1.15 -21.70
N ARG A 362 -10.12 -0.24 -22.65
CA ARG A 362 -9.56 1.12 -22.74
C ARG A 362 -8.03 1.14 -22.71
N SER A 363 -7.37 0.04 -23.06
CA SER A 363 -5.91 -0.06 -23.14
C SER A 363 -5.37 0.59 -24.41
N PHE A 364 -4.10 0.95 -24.40
CA PHE A 364 -3.41 1.71 -25.44
C PHE A 364 -2.27 0.88 -26.02
N GLN A 365 -2.05 1.01 -27.33
CA GLN A 365 -0.89 0.47 -28.01
C GLN A 365 -0.34 1.53 -28.95
N SER A 366 0.97 1.78 -28.88
CA SER A 366 1.64 2.81 -29.66
C SER A 366 2.57 2.18 -30.70
N THR A 367 2.66 2.82 -31.86
CA THR A 367 3.60 2.50 -32.93
C THR A 367 4.48 3.71 -33.15
N VAL A 368 5.80 3.55 -33.01
CA VAL A 368 6.76 4.60 -33.33
C VAL A 368 7.33 4.38 -34.73
N THR A 369 7.39 5.45 -35.52
CA THR A 369 8.04 5.47 -36.83
C THR A 369 9.35 6.23 -36.76
N VAL A 370 10.46 5.59 -37.15
CA VAL A 370 11.81 6.19 -37.21
C VAL A 370 12.47 5.75 -38.50
N ALA A 371 12.97 6.72 -39.29
CA ALA A 371 13.60 6.48 -40.59
C ALA A 371 12.75 5.58 -41.53
N GLY A 372 11.43 5.81 -41.55
CA GLY A 372 10.48 5.04 -42.37
C GLY A 372 10.17 3.63 -41.87
N ARG A 373 10.74 3.18 -40.75
CA ARG A 373 10.46 1.87 -40.12
C ARG A 373 9.56 2.03 -38.91
N LYS A 374 8.64 1.09 -38.71
CA LYS A 374 7.66 1.09 -37.62
C LYS A 374 8.04 0.08 -36.55
N TYR A 375 7.86 0.46 -35.29
CA TYR A 375 8.16 -0.37 -34.12
C TYR A 375 7.02 -0.28 -33.11
N ARG A 376 6.64 -1.41 -32.51
CA ARG A 376 5.48 -1.49 -31.60
C ARG A 376 5.72 -2.55 -30.53
N SER A 377 5.24 -2.30 -29.30
CA SER A 377 5.12 -3.38 -28.33
C SER A 377 3.89 -4.24 -28.60
N SER A 378 4.02 -5.57 -28.61
CA SER A 378 2.86 -6.48 -28.72
C SER A 378 1.96 -6.43 -27.48
N LEU A 379 2.44 -5.86 -26.37
CA LEU A 379 1.70 -5.68 -25.14
C LEU A 379 0.87 -4.39 -25.17
N TRP A 380 -0.34 -4.47 -24.62
CA TRP A 380 -1.23 -3.32 -24.46
C TRP A 380 -1.02 -2.68 -23.08
N GLU A 381 -0.95 -1.36 -23.04
CA GLU A 381 -0.64 -0.57 -21.84
C GLU A 381 -1.88 0.18 -21.32
N LYS A 382 -1.96 0.44 -20.01
CA LYS A 382 -3.09 1.21 -19.45
C LYS A 382 -2.98 2.72 -19.67
N SER A 383 -1.81 3.20 -20.09
CA SER A 383 -1.54 4.61 -20.32
C SER A 383 -0.97 4.83 -21.71
N LYS A 384 -1.52 5.81 -22.45
CA LYS A 384 -0.94 6.30 -23.71
C LYS A 384 0.54 6.64 -23.56
N LYS A 385 0.91 7.28 -22.45
CA LYS A 385 2.31 7.65 -22.18
C LYS A 385 3.19 6.40 -22.10
N PHE A 386 2.74 5.34 -21.43
CA PHE A 386 3.53 4.11 -21.28
C PHE A 386 3.60 3.32 -22.58
N ALA A 387 2.50 3.28 -23.35
CA ALA A 387 2.49 2.69 -24.68
C ALA A 387 3.55 3.31 -25.60
N GLU A 388 3.67 4.64 -25.59
CA GLU A 388 4.70 5.36 -26.36
C GLU A 388 6.12 5.06 -25.86
N GLN A 389 6.33 4.91 -24.55
CA GLN A 389 7.64 4.50 -24.02
C GLN A 389 7.99 3.07 -24.45
N ALA A 390 7.03 2.15 -24.37
CA ALA A 390 7.22 0.76 -24.77
C ALA A 390 7.60 0.63 -26.25
N SER A 391 6.92 1.34 -27.15
CA SER A 391 7.28 1.34 -28.57
C SER A 391 8.66 1.96 -28.84
N ALA A 392 9.06 2.98 -28.06
CA ALA A 392 10.41 3.54 -28.13
C ALA A 392 11.48 2.51 -27.72
N ILE A 393 11.21 1.70 -26.68
CA ILE A 393 12.09 0.62 -26.28
C ILE A 393 12.26 -0.41 -27.39
N VAL A 394 11.16 -0.85 -28.03
CA VAL A 394 11.22 -1.80 -29.16
C VAL A 394 12.12 -1.27 -30.27
N CYS A 395 12.00 0.03 -30.60
CA CYS A 395 12.86 0.69 -31.58
C CYS A 395 14.34 0.65 -31.17
N LEU A 396 14.66 1.12 -29.96
CA LEU A 396 16.04 1.18 -29.45
C LEU A 396 16.71 -0.21 -29.40
N ARG A 397 16.00 -1.22 -28.87
CA ARG A 397 16.49 -2.61 -28.82
C ARG A 397 16.72 -3.18 -30.21
N THR A 398 15.79 -2.96 -31.15
CA THR A 398 15.95 -3.43 -32.53
C THR A 398 17.16 -2.79 -33.21
N LEU A 399 17.46 -1.54 -32.90
CA LEU A 399 18.62 -0.81 -33.42
C LEU A 399 19.93 -1.13 -32.68
N GLY A 400 19.89 -1.90 -31.60
CA GLY A 400 21.05 -2.17 -30.75
C GLY A 400 21.57 -0.93 -30.01
N VAL A 401 20.69 0.04 -29.75
CA VAL A 401 21.01 1.30 -29.07
C VAL A 401 20.57 1.21 -27.61
N PRO A 402 21.35 1.73 -26.64
CA PRO A 402 20.94 1.77 -25.24
C PRO A 402 19.57 2.45 -25.06
N GLU A 403 18.79 1.98 -24.09
CA GLU A 403 17.47 2.52 -23.79
C GLU A 403 17.47 3.50 -22.61
N GLY A 404 18.63 3.71 -21.99
CA GLY A 404 18.82 4.59 -20.84
C GLY A 404 18.41 3.94 -19.51
N ARG A 405 18.47 2.61 -19.46
CA ARG A 405 18.14 1.80 -18.28
C ARG A 405 19.20 2.02 -17.19
N ILE A 406 18.82 1.91 -15.92
CA ILE A 406 19.77 1.95 -14.79
C ILE A 406 20.78 0.81 -14.98
N GLY A 407 22.08 1.14 -14.99
CA GLY A 407 23.17 0.16 -15.18
C GLY A 407 23.71 0.11 -16.61
N GLU A 408 23.02 0.67 -17.61
CA GLU A 408 23.65 0.95 -18.91
C GLU A 408 24.61 2.14 -18.71
N GLY A 409 25.91 1.97 -19.04
CA GLY A 409 26.93 3.01 -18.86
C GLY A 409 26.56 4.35 -19.51
N GLU A 410 27.16 5.46 -19.05
CA GLU A 410 26.81 6.81 -19.54
C GLU A 410 26.96 6.91 -21.07
N SER A 411 25.83 6.96 -21.79
CA SER A 411 25.82 7.04 -23.25
C SER A 411 26.18 8.41 -23.82
N GLY A 412 26.23 9.44 -22.96
CA GLY A 412 26.42 10.85 -23.34
C GLY A 412 25.24 11.45 -24.15
N LEU A 413 24.16 10.71 -24.39
CA LEU A 413 23.05 11.13 -25.26
C LEU A 413 22.06 12.09 -24.56
N VAL A 414 21.94 12.02 -23.24
CA VAL A 414 21.03 12.88 -22.47
C VAL A 414 21.83 13.66 -21.43
N CYS A 415 22.26 14.88 -21.78
CA CYS A 415 22.93 15.77 -20.82
C CYS A 415 21.97 16.13 -19.69
N LYS A 416 22.38 15.87 -18.43
CA LYS A 416 21.77 16.49 -17.26
C LYS A 416 21.78 18.00 -17.50
N ARG A 417 20.62 18.64 -17.58
CA ARG A 417 20.55 20.12 -17.53
C ARG A 417 21.17 20.54 -16.19
N LYS A 418 22.44 20.93 -16.22
CA LYS A 418 23.12 21.58 -15.10
C LYS A 418 22.39 22.90 -14.92
N ARG A 419 21.59 23.00 -13.86
CA ARG A 419 21.07 24.29 -13.41
C ARG A 419 22.31 25.04 -12.96
N GLU A 420 22.88 25.87 -13.83
CA GLU A 420 24.04 26.69 -13.50
C GLU A 420 23.64 27.61 -12.35
N GLY A 421 24.10 27.27 -11.15
CA GLY A 421 24.21 28.22 -10.06
C GLY A 421 25.13 29.33 -10.54
N ARG A 422 24.64 30.57 -10.52
CA ARG A 422 25.47 31.75 -10.71
C ARG A 422 26.64 31.66 -9.73
N ALA A 423 27.84 31.54 -10.27
CA ALA A 423 29.07 31.66 -9.54
C ALA A 423 29.18 33.08 -8.97
N ASP A 424 29.61 33.15 -7.71
CA ASP A 424 30.00 34.36 -7.01
C ASP A 424 31.05 35.14 -7.83
N GLY A 425 30.73 36.40 -8.11
CA GLY A 425 31.68 37.41 -8.59
C GLY A 425 31.88 38.49 -7.51
N PRO A 426 33.06 39.11 -7.43
CA PRO A 426 33.55 39.74 -6.21
C PRO A 426 32.88 41.09 -5.90
N ALA A 427 32.82 41.37 -4.60
CA ALA A 427 32.28 42.59 -4.00
C ALA A 427 32.91 43.88 -4.57
N GLY A 428 32.07 44.88 -4.85
CA GLY A 428 32.53 46.19 -5.29
C GLY A 428 31.42 47.21 -5.54
N ALA A 429 30.95 47.80 -4.43
CA ALA A 429 30.45 49.18 -4.29
C ALA A 429 29.10 49.65 -4.92
N ASP A 430 28.32 50.21 -3.99
CA ASP A 430 27.47 51.41 -4.10
C ASP A 430 26.00 51.25 -4.55
N ARG A 431 25.12 51.03 -3.55
CA ARG A 431 23.73 51.48 -3.61
C ARG A 431 23.31 52.16 -2.31
N ARG A 432 23.19 53.49 -2.41
CA ARG A 432 22.66 54.40 -1.40
C ARG A 432 21.17 54.13 -1.13
N LYS A 433 20.85 54.12 0.17
CA LYS A 433 19.50 54.09 0.76
C LYS A 433 18.70 55.37 0.43
N ARG A 434 17.38 55.25 0.24
CA ARG A 434 16.39 56.24 0.70
C ARG A 434 15.09 55.57 1.18
N PRO A 435 14.37 56.18 2.13
CA PRO A 435 13.51 55.48 3.08
C PRO A 435 12.00 55.67 2.85
N HIS A 436 11.20 54.82 3.50
CA HIS A 436 9.76 54.94 3.68
C HIS A 436 9.37 56.21 4.45
N VAL A 437 8.34 56.92 3.97
CA VAL A 437 7.49 57.81 4.77
C VAL A 437 6.04 57.65 4.30
N ALA A 438 5.15 57.46 5.27
CA ALA A 438 3.70 57.49 5.12
C ALA A 438 3.18 58.92 5.38
N SER A 439 2.13 59.34 4.68
CA SER A 439 1.13 60.29 5.19
C SER A 439 -0.05 60.45 4.22
N VAL A 440 -1.25 60.34 4.79
CA VAL A 440 -2.58 60.66 4.28
C VAL A 440 -2.74 62.19 4.08
N PRO A 441 -3.70 62.66 3.27
CA PRO A 441 -4.78 63.44 3.86
C PRO A 441 -6.19 63.17 3.29
N GLU A 442 -7.20 63.26 4.18
CA GLU A 442 -8.61 63.59 3.92
C GLU A 442 -8.70 64.97 3.20
N GLU A 443 -9.73 65.39 2.48
CA GLU A 443 -11.18 65.35 2.72
C GLU A 443 -11.85 65.97 1.46
N THR A 444 -13.06 65.53 1.05
CA THR A 444 -14.18 66.44 0.68
C THR A 444 -15.48 65.69 0.33
N GLN A 445 -16.54 66.21 0.95
CA GLN A 445 -17.96 65.87 1.05
C GLN A 445 -18.76 65.61 -0.26
N SER A 446 -19.82 64.79 -0.19
CA SER A 446 -21.21 65.29 -0.35
C SER A 446 -22.32 64.26 0.01
N ASN A 447 -23.18 64.72 0.92
CA ASN A 447 -24.59 64.45 1.27
C ASN A 447 -25.43 63.29 0.67
N GLY A 448 -26.23 62.68 1.57
CA GLY A 448 -27.61 62.25 1.28
C GLY A 448 -28.17 61.12 2.16
N GLY A 449 -28.71 61.43 3.36
CA GLY A 449 -29.71 60.59 4.06
C GLY A 449 -31.14 61.04 3.71
N PRO A 450 -32.21 60.66 4.46
CA PRO A 450 -32.40 59.65 5.53
C PRO A 450 -33.50 58.61 5.13
N GLY A 451 -33.96 57.57 5.84
CA GLY A 451 -33.98 57.13 7.24
C GLY A 451 -35.37 56.49 7.50
N ALA A 452 -35.49 55.45 8.35
CA ALA A 452 -36.61 55.21 9.28
C ALA A 452 -36.59 53.78 9.87
N VAL A 453 -36.38 53.78 11.20
CA VAL A 453 -36.91 52.93 12.30
C VAL A 453 -36.80 51.41 12.20
#